data_AF-A0A8J9VQW4-F1
#
_entry.id   AF-A0A8J9VQW4-F1
#
_cell.length_a   1.000
_cell.length_b   1.000
_cell.length_c   1.000
_cell.angle_alpha   90.00
_cell.angle_beta   90.00
_cell.angle_gamma   90.00
#
_symmetry.space_group_name_H-M   'P 1'
#
loop_
_entity.id
_entity.type
_entity.pdbx_description
1 polymer ?
#
loop_
_entity_poly.entity_id
_entity_poly.type
_entity_poly.pdbx_seq_one_letter_code
_entity_poly.pdbx_strand_id
1 'polypeptide(L)'
;MFGSLNRKIIFGTVVRLTPSFAIPIIGRRNENDTDNINKPNAVQSTGWDRVKAMYSKNEIEEVSMELHNVAQATMSGILVGAFLGGFAKSRDAYLTFIENNQATTFKSTFEAKKKLQDFITVSFARGAYHWGWRLGIFTGIFSLISTTLSVYRDESSLGDYVSAGIITGAIYKANLGPTAMLVGAGVGGVLSLVGGMLIFSILKLTGLSMEDIRKSLYKLREARQDQLNQAIDKAAYEKNDNLTRHHDEVVEEKGVKNIEEIH
;
A
#
# COMPACT_ATOMS: atom_id res chain seq x y z
N MET A 1 20.94 -37.59 -16.87
CA MET A 1 21.70 -37.27 -15.64
C MET A 1 21.12 -35.99 -15.03
N PHE A 2 19.95 -36.06 -14.40
CA PHE A 2 19.39 -34.95 -13.62
C PHE A 2 18.92 -35.54 -12.29
N GLY A 3 19.78 -35.39 -11.29
CA GLY A 3 19.60 -35.94 -9.96
C GLY A 3 18.44 -35.29 -9.23
N SER A 4 17.70 -36.13 -8.53
CA SER A 4 16.70 -35.84 -7.50
C SER A 4 17.03 -34.59 -6.68
N LEU A 5 16.47 -33.43 -7.06
CA LEU A 5 16.43 -32.26 -6.21
C LEU A 5 15.44 -32.52 -5.06
N ASN A 6 15.98 -32.52 -3.86
CA ASN A 6 15.33 -32.89 -2.61
C ASN A 6 14.09 -32.01 -2.34
N ARG A 7 12.89 -32.58 -2.49
CA ARG A 7 11.58 -31.92 -2.33
C ARG A 7 11.39 -31.24 -0.96
N LYS A 8 12.14 -31.66 0.07
CA LYS A 8 12.14 -31.09 1.42
C LYS A 8 12.77 -29.68 1.50
N ILE A 9 13.77 -29.38 0.67
CA ILE A 9 14.47 -28.08 0.73
C ILE A 9 13.62 -26.98 0.09
N ILE A 10 12.92 -27.29 -0.99
CA ILE A 10 12.02 -26.33 -1.64
C ILE A 10 10.81 -26.01 -0.74
N PHE A 11 10.24 -27.01 -0.06
CA PHE A 11 9.14 -26.77 0.88
C PHE A 11 9.56 -26.01 2.15
N GLY A 12 10.76 -26.25 2.68
CA GLY A 12 11.27 -25.54 3.87
C GLY A 12 11.54 -24.05 3.63
N THR A 13 11.96 -23.67 2.43
CA THR A 13 12.21 -22.27 2.07
C THR A 13 10.93 -21.54 1.64
N VAL A 14 9.96 -22.24 1.04
CA VAL A 14 8.65 -21.67 0.67
C VAL A 14 7.81 -21.32 1.91
N VAL A 15 7.95 -22.05 3.01
CA VAL A 15 7.31 -21.71 4.30
C VAL A 15 7.98 -20.52 4.99
N ARG A 16 9.26 -20.22 4.70
CA ARG A 16 9.98 -19.06 5.25
C ARG A 16 9.66 -17.72 4.56
N LEU A 17 9.05 -17.77 3.38
CA LEU A 17 8.73 -16.58 2.56
C LEU A 17 7.24 -16.44 2.25
N THR A 18 6.38 -17.28 2.83
CA THR A 18 4.94 -17.03 2.75
C THR A 18 4.59 -15.99 3.80
N PRO A 19 4.26 -14.73 3.41
CA PRO A 19 3.57 -13.85 4.35
C PRO A 19 2.31 -14.61 4.76
N SER A 20 2.11 -14.74 6.07
CA SER A 20 0.86 -15.30 6.59
C SER A 20 -0.28 -14.36 6.21
N PHE A 21 -0.80 -14.53 4.99
CA PHE A 21 -2.11 -14.07 4.53
C PHE A 21 -3.19 -14.87 5.27
N ALA A 22 -3.15 -14.92 6.60
CA ALA A 22 -4.33 -15.22 7.38
C ALA A 22 -5.11 -13.91 7.51
N ILE A 23 -5.62 -13.40 6.39
CA ILE A 23 -6.79 -12.53 6.47
C ILE A 23 -7.91 -13.50 6.87
N PRO A 24 -8.57 -13.35 8.02
CA PRO A 24 -9.72 -14.18 8.35
C PRO A 24 -10.92 -13.69 7.52
N ILE A 25 -10.86 -13.87 6.19
CA ILE A 25 -11.94 -13.49 5.26
C ILE A 25 -13.17 -14.39 5.50
N ILE A 26 -12.97 -15.59 6.08
CA ILE A 26 -14.00 -16.63 6.22
C ILE A 26 -14.01 -17.24 7.64
N GLY A 27 -13.68 -16.45 8.66
CA GLY A 27 -13.87 -16.87 10.05
C GLY A 27 -15.24 -16.41 10.55
N ARG A 28 -16.17 -17.31 10.87
CA ARG A 28 -17.39 -16.95 11.62
C ARG A 28 -16.97 -16.47 13.01
N ARG A 29 -16.93 -15.16 13.21
CA ARG A 29 -16.69 -14.56 14.52
C ARG A 29 -18.00 -14.40 15.28
N ASN A 30 -17.95 -14.73 16.56
CA ASN A 30 -19.02 -14.51 17.51
C ASN A 30 -19.10 -13.01 17.84
N GLU A 31 -20.31 -12.47 17.87
CA GLU A 31 -20.69 -11.07 18.08
C GLU A 31 -20.08 -10.47 19.36
N ASN A 32 -19.69 -11.32 20.32
CA ASN A 32 -19.19 -10.92 21.64
C ASN A 32 -17.66 -11.02 21.81
N ASP A 33 -16.89 -11.31 20.75
CA ASP A 33 -15.42 -11.46 20.84
C ASP A 33 -14.68 -10.11 20.75
N THR A 34 -14.97 -9.21 21.69
CA THR A 34 -14.27 -7.93 21.83
C THR A 34 -12.99 -8.11 22.65
N ASP A 35 -11.89 -8.38 21.96
CA ASP A 35 -10.53 -8.28 22.50
C ASP A 35 -10.27 -6.84 23.04
N ASN A 36 -10.49 -6.65 24.35
CA ASN A 36 -10.31 -5.38 25.08
C ASN A 36 -8.93 -5.28 25.76
N ILE A 37 -8.05 -6.24 25.55
CA ILE A 37 -6.80 -6.39 26.33
C ILE A 37 -5.68 -5.47 25.77
N ASN A 38 -5.81 -5.00 24.53
CA ASN A 38 -4.82 -4.14 23.89
C ASN A 38 -5.50 -2.99 23.12
N LYS A 39 -6.23 -2.12 23.84
CA LYS A 39 -6.54 -0.79 23.31
C LYS A 39 -5.26 0.05 23.52
N PRO A 40 -4.50 0.42 22.47
CA PRO A 40 -3.48 1.44 22.64
C PRO A 40 -4.18 2.65 23.25
N ASN A 41 -3.67 3.11 24.39
CA ASN A 41 -4.29 4.12 25.25
C ASN A 41 -4.99 5.19 24.40
N ALA A 42 -6.31 5.12 24.34
CA ALA A 42 -7.14 6.20 23.82
C ALA A 42 -7.13 7.31 24.87
N VAL A 43 -5.97 7.91 25.11
CA VAL A 43 -5.91 9.30 25.56
C VAL A 43 -6.79 10.03 24.56
N GLN A 44 -7.79 10.76 25.05
CA GLN A 44 -8.74 11.54 24.27
C GLN A 44 -7.98 12.61 23.46
N SER A 45 -7.30 12.15 22.42
CA SER A 45 -6.50 12.93 21.51
C SER A 45 -7.48 13.66 20.63
N THR A 46 -7.37 14.98 20.62
CA THR A 46 -8.15 15.80 19.69
C THR A 46 -7.88 15.29 18.27
N GLY A 47 -8.82 15.38 17.33
CA GLY A 47 -8.62 14.84 15.96
C GLY A 47 -7.33 15.34 15.28
N TRP A 48 -6.86 16.52 15.67
CA TRP A 48 -5.58 17.08 15.25
C TRP A 48 -4.35 16.35 15.81
N ASP A 49 -4.41 15.85 17.04
CA ASP A 49 -3.32 15.10 17.66
C ASP A 49 -3.16 13.72 16.99
N ARG A 50 -4.26 13.11 16.54
CA ARG A 50 -4.20 11.88 15.72
C ARG A 50 -3.53 12.12 14.37
N VAL A 51 -3.83 13.24 13.71
CA VAL A 51 -3.18 13.62 12.45
C VAL A 51 -1.69 13.90 12.68
N LYS A 52 -1.33 14.63 13.74
CA LYS A 52 0.09 14.81 14.09
C LYS A 52 0.79 13.48 14.33
N ALA A 53 0.16 12.56 15.06
CA ALA A 53 0.70 11.23 15.31
C ALA A 53 0.93 10.43 14.01
N MET A 54 0.08 10.62 12.99
CA MET A 54 0.26 10.01 11.67
C MET A 54 1.52 10.54 10.95
N TYR A 55 1.85 11.82 11.10
CA TYR A 55 3.01 12.45 10.43
C TYR A 55 4.27 12.48 11.30
N SER A 56 4.17 12.24 12.61
CA SER A 56 5.33 12.12 13.49
C SER A 56 6.02 10.78 13.30
N LYS A 57 7.35 10.80 13.29
CA LYS A 57 8.17 9.58 13.41
C LYS A 57 8.24 9.18 14.88
N ASN A 58 8.05 7.90 15.19
CA ASN A 58 8.27 7.38 16.54
C ASN A 58 9.77 7.30 16.86
N GLU A 59 10.13 7.04 18.13
CA GLU A 59 11.52 6.93 18.63
C GLU A 59 12.39 5.91 17.88
N ILE A 60 11.78 4.94 17.20
CA ILE A 60 12.44 3.91 16.39
C ILE A 60 12.53 4.32 14.90
N GLU A 61 12.26 5.59 14.59
CA GLU A 61 12.25 6.15 13.23
C GLU A 61 11.27 5.44 12.25
N GLU A 62 10.33 4.66 12.79
CA GLU A 62 9.30 3.99 12.00
C GLU A 62 8.24 4.99 11.51
N VAL A 63 7.94 4.88 10.22
CA VAL A 63 6.83 5.58 9.57
C VAL A 63 5.50 5.01 10.07
N SER A 64 4.50 5.85 10.30
CA SER A 64 3.16 5.40 10.72
C SER A 64 2.55 4.40 9.73
N MET A 65 1.74 3.46 10.23
CA MET A 65 1.11 2.42 9.40
C MET A 65 0.27 3.02 8.27
N GLU A 66 -0.42 4.11 8.59
CA GLU A 66 -1.24 4.87 7.66
C GLU A 66 -0.42 5.41 6.49
N LEU A 67 0.76 5.97 6.77
CA LEU A 67 1.64 6.50 5.74
C LEU A 67 2.33 5.39 4.93
N HIS A 68 2.65 4.25 5.55
CA HIS A 68 3.13 3.07 4.83
C HIS A 68 2.06 2.53 3.86
N ASN A 69 0.79 2.45 4.29
CA ASN A 69 -0.32 2.05 3.44
C ASN A 69 -0.51 3.00 2.25
N VAL A 70 -0.37 4.32 2.48
CA VAL A 70 -0.39 5.33 1.40
C VAL A 70 0.74 5.10 0.39
N ALA A 71 1.95 4.79 0.85
CA ALA A 71 3.09 4.50 -0.02
C ALA A 71 2.84 3.23 -0.87
N GLN A 72 2.33 2.17 -0.25
CA GLN A 72 1.98 0.93 -0.95
C GLN A 72 0.85 1.16 -1.97
N ALA A 73 -0.19 1.91 -1.60
CA ALA A 73 -1.29 2.27 -2.50
C ALA A 73 -0.76 3.06 -3.71
N THR A 74 0.16 4.01 -3.47
CA THR A 74 0.80 4.79 -4.54
C THR A 74 1.60 3.91 -5.49
N MET A 75 2.39 2.97 -4.96
CA MET A 75 3.15 2.01 -5.77
C MET A 75 2.22 1.13 -6.61
N SER A 76 1.11 0.67 -6.03
CA SER A 76 0.09 -0.10 -6.77
C SER A 76 -0.57 0.74 -7.87
N GLY A 77 -0.84 2.02 -7.62
CA GLY A 77 -1.39 2.96 -8.59
C GLY A 77 -0.47 3.21 -9.78
N ILE A 78 0.85 3.33 -9.52
CA ILE A 78 1.87 3.42 -10.58
C ILE A 78 1.86 2.16 -11.44
N LEU A 79 1.84 0.98 -10.83
CA LEU A 79 1.85 -0.29 -11.57
C LEU A 79 0.59 -0.48 -12.42
N VAL A 80 -0.59 -0.25 -11.85
CA VAL A 80 -1.86 -0.32 -12.58
C VAL A 80 -1.88 0.70 -13.72
N GLY A 81 -1.42 1.92 -13.46
CA GLY A 81 -1.34 2.97 -14.47
C GLY A 81 -0.34 2.66 -15.59
N ALA A 82 0.79 2.04 -15.25
CA ALA A 82 1.78 1.59 -16.21
C ALA A 82 1.23 0.49 -17.13
N PHE A 83 0.50 -0.50 -16.58
CA PHE A 83 -0.13 -1.54 -17.39
C PHE A 83 -1.23 -0.98 -18.29
N LEU A 84 -2.14 -0.17 -17.76
CA LEU A 84 -3.22 0.44 -18.55
C LEU A 84 -2.67 1.32 -19.69
N GLY A 85 -1.70 2.18 -19.38
CA GLY A 85 -1.06 3.04 -20.38
C GLY A 85 -0.20 2.28 -21.39
N GLY A 86 0.51 1.26 -20.93
CA GLY A 86 1.33 0.37 -21.77
C GLY A 86 0.46 -0.38 -22.77
N PHE A 87 -0.62 -1.01 -22.33
CA PHE A 87 -1.53 -1.75 -23.22
C PHE A 87 -2.22 -0.83 -24.22
N ALA A 88 -2.75 0.33 -23.78
CA ALA A 88 -3.38 1.29 -24.68
C ALA A 88 -2.42 1.76 -25.80
N LYS A 89 -1.22 2.21 -25.45
CA LYS A 89 -0.20 2.65 -26.42
C LYS A 89 0.33 1.52 -27.30
N SER A 90 0.44 0.30 -26.78
CA SER A 90 0.90 -0.85 -27.55
C SER A 90 -0.08 -1.21 -28.68
N ARG A 91 -1.40 -1.08 -28.42
CA ARG A 91 -2.44 -1.29 -29.42
C ARG A 91 -2.40 -0.21 -30.51
N ASP A 92 -2.30 1.05 -30.12
CA ASP A 92 -2.20 2.16 -31.07
C ASP A 92 -0.96 1.99 -31.96
N ALA A 93 0.18 1.63 -31.37
CA ALA A 93 1.42 1.38 -32.10
C ALA A 93 1.30 0.20 -33.08
N TYR A 94 0.58 -0.86 -32.72
CA TYR A 94 0.30 -1.96 -33.65
C TYR A 94 -0.44 -1.45 -34.89
N LEU A 95 -1.52 -0.68 -34.70
CA LEU A 95 -2.31 -0.14 -35.81
C LEU A 95 -1.48 0.80 -36.69
N THR A 96 -0.76 1.73 -36.07
CA THR A 96 0.14 2.67 -36.79
C THR A 96 1.25 1.93 -37.55
N PHE A 97 1.77 0.82 -37.01
CA PHE A 97 2.77 0.03 -37.72
C PHE A 97 2.17 -0.63 -38.96
N ILE A 98 0.97 -1.20 -38.84
CA ILE A 98 0.27 -1.83 -39.98
C ILE A 98 -0.02 -0.78 -41.05
N GLU A 99 -0.61 0.36 -40.69
CA GLU A 99 -0.92 1.47 -41.61
C GLU A 99 0.32 2.00 -42.35
N ASN A 100 1.42 2.24 -41.63
CA ASN A 100 2.63 2.79 -42.23
C ASN A 100 3.42 1.79 -43.09
N ASN A 101 3.24 0.49 -42.87
CA ASN A 101 3.97 -0.56 -43.59
C ASN A 101 3.11 -1.32 -44.62
N GLN A 102 1.91 -0.82 -44.98
CA GLN A 102 1.08 -1.44 -46.02
C GLN A 102 1.77 -1.48 -47.40
N ALA A 103 2.71 -0.55 -47.65
CA ALA A 103 3.43 -0.43 -48.93
C ALA A 103 4.86 -0.99 -48.91
N THR A 104 5.37 -1.44 -47.76
CA THR A 104 6.77 -1.92 -47.64
C THR A 104 6.83 -3.43 -47.83
N THR A 105 7.56 -3.88 -48.85
CA THR A 105 7.83 -5.32 -49.05
C THR A 105 8.98 -5.75 -48.14
N PHE A 106 8.69 -6.50 -47.08
CA PHE A 106 9.72 -7.04 -46.20
C PHE A 106 10.49 -8.17 -46.90
N LYS A 107 11.82 -8.23 -46.70
CA LYS A 107 12.67 -9.28 -47.28
C LYS A 107 12.37 -10.67 -46.70
N SER A 108 11.90 -10.72 -45.46
CA SER A 108 11.55 -11.96 -44.75
C SER A 108 10.46 -11.72 -43.70
N THR A 109 9.61 -12.73 -43.47
CA THR A 109 8.57 -12.70 -42.43
C THR A 109 9.16 -12.58 -41.01
N PHE A 110 10.37 -13.09 -40.79
CA PHE A 110 11.06 -12.98 -39.51
C PHE A 110 11.48 -11.54 -39.20
N GLU A 111 12.01 -10.83 -40.19
CA GLU A 111 12.40 -9.43 -40.06
C GLU A 111 11.19 -8.54 -39.76
N ALA A 112 10.07 -8.79 -40.43
CA ALA A 112 8.82 -8.08 -40.18
C ALA A 112 8.32 -8.27 -38.72
N LYS A 113 8.36 -9.51 -38.21
CA LYS A 113 7.96 -9.82 -36.82
C LYS A 113 8.88 -9.16 -35.79
N LYS A 114 10.19 -9.18 -36.02
CA LYS A 114 11.15 -8.53 -35.12
C LYS A 114 10.93 -7.02 -35.06
N LYS A 115 10.80 -6.37 -36.22
CA LYS A 115 10.57 -4.92 -36.29
C LYS A 115 9.25 -4.49 -35.65
N LEU A 116 8.21 -5.31 -35.81
CA LEU A 116 6.93 -5.12 -35.14
C LEU A 116 7.08 -5.23 -33.61
N GLN A 117 7.74 -6.28 -33.12
CA GLN A 117 7.93 -6.48 -31.68
C GLN A 117 8.75 -5.37 -31.03
N ASP A 118 9.84 -4.93 -31.66
CA ASP A 118 10.65 -3.80 -31.18
C ASP A 118 9.80 -2.52 -31.11
N PHE A 119 9.00 -2.25 -32.14
CA PHE A 119 8.13 -1.07 -32.19
C PHE A 119 7.04 -1.08 -31.11
N ILE A 120 6.37 -2.22 -30.90
CA ILE A 120 5.36 -2.40 -29.87
C ILE A 120 5.99 -2.27 -28.48
N THR A 121 7.15 -2.88 -28.25
CA THR A 121 7.81 -2.88 -26.93
C THR A 121 8.25 -1.46 -26.53
N VAL A 122 8.84 -0.70 -27.45
CA VAL A 122 9.21 0.70 -27.21
C VAL A 122 7.96 1.55 -26.94
N SER A 123 6.88 1.31 -27.68
CA SER A 123 5.63 2.05 -27.50
C SER A 123 4.94 1.71 -26.18
N PHE A 124 4.98 0.44 -25.76
CA PHE A 124 4.53 -0.02 -24.45
C PHE A 124 5.29 0.69 -23.33
N ALA A 125 6.63 0.70 -23.40
CA ALA A 125 7.46 1.35 -22.37
C ALA A 125 7.18 2.87 -22.26
N ARG A 126 7.02 3.55 -23.41
CA ARG A 126 6.65 4.98 -23.44
C ARG A 126 5.27 5.22 -22.86
N GLY A 127 4.29 4.36 -23.16
CA GLY A 127 2.95 4.44 -22.61
C GLY A 127 2.91 4.20 -21.10
N ALA A 128 3.63 3.17 -20.65
CA ALA A 128 3.75 2.79 -19.25
C ALA A 128 4.35 3.92 -18.41
N TYR A 129 5.44 4.53 -18.87
CA TYR A 129 6.05 5.66 -18.17
C TYR A 129 5.11 6.87 -18.10
N HIS A 130 4.52 7.28 -19.24
CA HIS A 130 3.71 8.50 -19.32
C HIS A 130 2.42 8.43 -18.48
N TRP A 131 1.75 7.28 -18.43
CA TRP A 131 0.56 7.10 -17.61
C TRP A 131 0.87 6.70 -16.17
N GLY A 132 1.94 5.93 -15.94
CA GLY A 132 2.34 5.44 -14.63
C GLY A 132 2.63 6.57 -13.64
N TRP A 133 3.46 7.56 -14.02
CA TRP A 133 3.76 8.69 -13.12
C TRP A 133 2.52 9.56 -12.85
N ARG A 134 1.68 9.75 -13.88
CA ARG A 134 0.47 10.56 -13.83
C ARG A 134 -0.57 9.99 -12.86
N LEU A 135 -0.82 8.68 -12.97
CA LEU A 135 -1.71 7.96 -12.08
C LEU A 135 -1.09 7.76 -10.69
N GLY A 136 0.22 7.55 -10.60
CA GLY A 136 0.94 7.47 -9.33
C GLY A 136 0.71 8.69 -8.45
N ILE A 137 0.99 9.89 -8.97
CA ILE A 137 0.76 11.14 -8.23
C ILE A 137 -0.70 11.30 -7.83
N PHE A 138 -1.62 11.02 -8.74
CA PHE A 138 -3.06 11.11 -8.45
C PHE A 138 -3.47 10.16 -7.31
N THR A 139 -3.07 8.89 -7.38
CA THR A 139 -3.36 7.88 -6.35
C THR A 139 -2.69 8.19 -5.02
N GLY A 140 -1.49 8.76 -5.02
CA GLY A 140 -0.78 9.12 -3.81
C GLY A 140 -1.44 10.29 -3.08
N ILE A 141 -1.80 11.36 -3.80
CA ILE A 141 -2.52 12.51 -3.22
C ILE A 141 -3.90 12.05 -2.70
N PHE A 142 -4.62 11.24 -3.47
CA PHE A 142 -5.90 10.68 -3.06
C PHE A 142 -5.78 9.87 -1.77
N SER A 143 -4.84 8.92 -1.74
CA SER A 143 -4.64 8.04 -0.59
C SER A 143 -4.26 8.88 0.63
N LEU A 144 -3.33 9.82 0.51
CA LEU A 144 -2.91 10.70 1.60
C LEU A 144 -4.07 11.51 2.17
N ILE A 145 -4.90 12.14 1.32
CA ILE A 145 -6.05 12.93 1.78
C ILE A 145 -7.10 12.03 2.44
N SER A 146 -7.43 10.91 1.81
CA SER A 146 -8.42 9.97 2.35
C SER A 146 -8.02 9.42 3.72
N THR A 147 -6.75 9.05 3.88
CA THR A 147 -6.19 8.56 5.13
C THR A 147 -6.16 9.65 6.19
N THR A 148 -5.74 10.87 5.84
CA THR A 148 -5.72 12.00 6.77
C THR A 148 -7.13 12.34 7.28
N LEU A 149 -8.15 12.33 6.40
CA LEU A 149 -9.54 12.55 6.78
C LEU A 149 -10.07 11.43 7.70
N SER A 150 -9.75 10.17 7.37
CA SER A 150 -10.13 9.02 8.18
C SER A 150 -9.51 9.05 9.57
N VAL A 151 -8.25 9.48 9.71
CA VAL A 151 -7.57 9.63 11.00
C VAL A 151 -8.16 10.79 11.80
N TYR A 152 -8.51 11.89 11.13
CA TYR A 152 -9.12 13.04 11.79
C TYR A 152 -10.47 12.72 12.41
N ARG A 153 -11.37 12.04 11.69
CA ARG A 153 -12.72 11.70 12.18
C ARG A 153 -12.80 10.42 13.01
N ASP A 154 -11.73 9.62 13.01
CA ASP A 154 -11.70 8.27 13.59
C ASP A 154 -12.77 7.30 13.02
N GLU A 155 -13.47 7.71 11.96
CA GLU A 155 -14.45 6.93 11.23
C GLU A 155 -14.14 7.02 9.74
N SER A 156 -14.26 5.90 9.02
CA SER A 156 -14.06 5.84 7.57
C SER A 156 -15.43 5.76 6.89
N SER A 157 -16.00 6.92 6.54
CA SER A 157 -17.31 7.00 5.89
C SER A 157 -17.18 7.16 4.37
N LEU A 158 -18.23 6.80 3.63
CA LEU A 158 -18.30 7.04 2.18
C LEU A 158 -18.05 8.52 1.82
N GLY A 159 -18.48 9.44 2.69
CA GLY A 159 -18.26 10.88 2.51
C GLY A 159 -16.79 11.31 2.53
N ASP A 160 -15.93 10.59 3.26
CA ASP A 160 -14.51 10.90 3.34
C ASP A 160 -13.80 10.53 2.03
N TYR A 161 -14.21 9.43 1.37
CA TYR A 161 -13.73 9.08 0.04
C TYR A 161 -14.17 10.08 -1.03
N VAL A 162 -15.43 10.53 -0.98
CA VAL A 162 -15.96 11.52 -1.93
C VAL A 162 -15.26 12.86 -1.77
N SER A 163 -15.14 13.36 -0.53
CA SER A 163 -14.42 14.61 -0.25
C SER A 163 -12.94 14.51 -0.64
N ALA A 164 -12.26 13.39 -0.35
CA ALA A 164 -10.90 13.14 -0.83
C ALA A 164 -10.81 13.17 -2.36
N GLY A 165 -11.78 12.59 -3.07
CA GLY A 165 -11.86 12.62 -4.53
C GLY A 165 -12.02 14.01 -5.11
N ILE A 166 -12.91 14.81 -4.51
CA ILE A 166 -13.15 16.21 -4.87
C ILE A 166 -11.86 17.02 -4.69
N ILE A 167 -11.23 16.93 -3.52
CA ILE A 167 -10.01 17.69 -3.19
C ILE A 167 -8.86 17.26 -4.10
N THR A 168 -8.67 15.96 -4.30
CA THR A 168 -7.61 15.44 -5.18
C THR A 168 -7.83 15.88 -6.62
N GLY A 169 -9.05 15.75 -7.14
CA GLY A 169 -9.38 16.15 -8.51
C GLY A 169 -9.21 17.64 -8.75
N ALA A 170 -9.53 18.46 -7.75
CA ALA A 170 -9.26 19.89 -7.75
C ALA A 170 -7.75 20.19 -7.80
N ILE A 171 -6.97 19.64 -6.86
CA ILE A 171 -5.52 19.86 -6.78
C ILE A 171 -4.83 19.42 -8.07
N TYR A 172 -5.23 18.27 -8.61
CA TYR A 172 -4.64 17.69 -9.82
C TYR A 172 -4.77 18.62 -11.04
N LYS A 173 -5.81 19.45 -11.11
CA LYS A 173 -6.06 20.42 -12.20
C LYS A 173 -5.87 21.88 -11.78
N ALA A 174 -5.36 22.16 -10.58
CA ALA A 174 -5.21 23.53 -10.08
C ALA A 174 -4.35 24.43 -11.01
N ASN A 175 -3.30 23.86 -11.60
CA ASN A 175 -2.40 24.58 -12.52
C ASN A 175 -3.05 24.96 -13.87
N LEU A 176 -4.23 24.43 -14.20
CA LEU A 176 -4.94 24.71 -15.46
C LEU A 176 -6.03 25.78 -15.31
N GLY A 177 -6.20 26.35 -14.12
CA GLY A 177 -7.17 27.40 -13.82
C GLY A 177 -8.43 26.94 -13.07
N PRO A 178 -9.26 27.89 -12.57
CA PRO A 178 -10.38 27.59 -11.68
C PRO A 178 -11.47 26.74 -12.33
N THR A 179 -11.75 26.94 -13.63
CA THR A 179 -12.72 26.12 -14.37
C THR A 179 -12.26 24.66 -14.48
N ALA A 180 -10.96 24.44 -14.71
CA ALA A 180 -10.38 23.11 -14.78
C ALA A 180 -10.40 22.42 -13.41
N MET A 181 -10.20 23.18 -12.33
CA MET A 181 -10.32 22.72 -10.95
C MET A 181 -11.75 22.26 -10.63
N LEU A 182 -12.79 23.01 -11.05
CA LEU A 182 -14.19 22.63 -10.81
C LEU A 182 -14.59 21.37 -11.57
N VAL A 183 -14.16 21.24 -12.83
CA VAL A 183 -14.36 20.00 -13.62
C VAL A 183 -13.58 18.84 -13.01
N GLY A 184 -12.34 19.06 -12.58
CA GLY A 184 -11.51 18.06 -11.91
C GLY A 184 -12.14 17.56 -10.61
N ALA A 185 -12.65 18.49 -9.79
CA ALA A 185 -13.40 18.20 -8.57
C ALA A 185 -14.68 17.39 -8.85
N GLY A 186 -15.45 17.78 -9.86
CA GLY A 186 -16.67 17.05 -10.25
C GLY A 186 -16.37 15.61 -10.70
N VAL A 187 -15.41 15.44 -11.61
CA VAL A 187 -14.99 14.11 -12.09
C VAL A 187 -14.41 13.27 -10.95
N GLY A 188 -13.56 13.86 -10.10
CA GLY A 188 -12.96 13.19 -8.95
C GLY A 188 -14.01 12.75 -7.92
N GLY A 189 -14.99 13.59 -7.63
CA GLY A 189 -16.10 13.25 -6.73
C GLY A 189 -16.96 12.09 -7.25
N VAL A 190 -17.34 12.11 -8.54
CA VAL A 190 -18.13 11.03 -9.15
C VAL A 190 -17.35 9.71 -9.15
N LEU A 191 -16.07 9.72 -9.56
CA LEU A 191 -15.23 8.52 -9.54
C LEU A 191 -15.10 7.95 -8.13
N SER A 192 -14.87 8.81 -7.12
CA SER A 192 -14.75 8.39 -5.74
C SER A 192 -16.05 7.87 -5.15
N LEU A 193 -17.20 8.39 -5.56
CA LEU A 193 -18.50 7.88 -5.15
C LEU A 193 -18.69 6.45 -5.67
N VAL A 194 -18.43 6.22 -6.95
CA VAL A 194 -18.50 4.87 -7.55
C VAL A 194 -17.51 3.93 -6.88
N GLY A 195 -16.26 4.36 -6.69
CA GLY A 195 -15.23 3.57 -6.00
C GLY A 195 -15.61 3.23 -4.56
N GLY A 196 -16.09 4.23 -3.80
CA GLY A 196 -16.56 4.04 -2.44
C GLY A 196 -17.75 3.09 -2.36
N MET A 197 -18.71 3.19 -3.29
CA MET A 197 -19.86 2.30 -3.36
C MET A 197 -19.44 0.85 -3.66
N LEU A 198 -18.47 0.64 -4.55
CA LEU A 198 -17.91 -0.68 -4.83
C LEU A 198 -17.24 -1.28 -3.60
N ILE A 199 -16.43 -0.48 -2.87
CA ILE A 199 -15.78 -0.91 -1.63
C ILE A 199 -16.83 -1.29 -0.58
N PHE A 200 -17.84 -0.45 -0.37
CA PHE A 200 -18.94 -0.75 0.56
C PHE A 200 -19.76 -1.99 0.15
N SER A 201 -19.95 -2.21 -1.15
CA SER A 201 -20.65 -3.39 -1.67
C SER A 201 -19.85 -4.65 -1.38
N ILE A 202 -18.53 -4.60 -1.57
CA ILE A 202 -17.62 -5.71 -1.23
C ILE A 202 -17.65 -5.97 0.28
N LEU A 203 -17.59 -4.93 1.12
CA LEU A 203 -17.70 -5.08 2.59
C LEU A 203 -19.01 -5.73 3.01
N LYS A 204 -20.14 -5.33 2.40
CA LYS A 204 -21.44 -5.94 2.66
C LYS A 204 -21.51 -7.40 2.24
N LEU A 205 -20.86 -7.77 1.13
CA LEU A 205 -20.81 -9.15 0.65
C LEU A 205 -19.90 -10.04 1.51
N THR A 206 -18.81 -9.49 2.07
CA THR A 206 -17.90 -10.23 2.96
C THR A 206 -18.39 -10.28 4.40
N GLY A 207 -19.36 -9.47 4.78
CA GLY A 207 -19.85 -9.38 6.16
C GLY A 207 -18.86 -8.74 7.13
N LEU A 208 -17.85 -8.02 6.62
CA LEU A 208 -16.81 -7.37 7.42
C LEU A 208 -17.19 -5.91 7.70
N SER A 209 -17.11 -5.49 8.97
CA SER A 209 -17.20 -4.07 9.34
C SER A 209 -15.85 -3.37 9.15
N MET A 210 -15.85 -2.04 8.97
CA MET A 210 -14.62 -1.24 8.90
C MET A 210 -13.78 -1.37 10.18
N GLU A 211 -14.42 -1.58 11.33
CA GLU A 211 -13.76 -1.84 12.61
C GLU A 211 -12.98 -3.15 12.59
N ASP A 212 -13.54 -4.20 11.97
CA ASP A 212 -12.88 -5.50 11.82
C ASP A 212 -11.65 -5.40 10.93
N ILE A 213 -11.73 -4.59 9.87
CA ILE A 213 -10.59 -4.33 8.98
C ILE A 213 -9.47 -3.66 9.76
N ARG A 214 -9.76 -2.59 10.51
CA ARG A 214 -8.74 -1.93 11.35
C ARG A 214 -8.12 -2.90 12.35
N LYS A 215 -8.95 -3.65 13.09
CA LYS A 215 -8.46 -4.65 14.06
C LYS A 215 -7.62 -5.74 13.40
N SER A 216 -7.99 -6.18 12.19
CA SER A 216 -7.21 -7.17 11.43
C SER A 216 -5.85 -6.61 10.98
N LEU A 217 -5.79 -5.34 10.56
CA LEU A 217 -4.55 -4.68 10.16
C LEU A 217 -3.60 -4.51 11.35
N TYR A 218 -4.12 -4.12 12.52
CA TYR A 218 -3.33 -4.06 13.74
C TYR A 218 -2.76 -5.42 14.12
N LYS A 219 -3.58 -6.48 14.12
CA LYS A 219 -3.13 -7.85 14.39
C LYS A 219 -2.08 -8.35 13.39
N LEU A 220 -2.22 -8.00 12.11
CA LEU A 220 -1.22 -8.33 11.08
C LEU A 220 0.09 -7.55 11.25
N ARG A 221 0.08 -6.37 11.86
CA ARG A 221 1.30 -5.63 12.19
C ARG A 221 2.00 -6.25 13.38
N GLU A 222 1.27 -6.54 14.46
CA GLU A 222 1.79 -7.19 15.66
C GLU A 222 2.44 -8.53 15.31
N ALA A 223 1.73 -9.37 14.54
CA ALA A 223 2.27 -10.64 14.06
C ALA A 223 3.54 -10.49 13.20
N ARG A 224 3.63 -9.43 12.38
CA ARG A 224 4.84 -9.13 11.59
C ARG A 224 6.00 -8.68 12.48
N GLN A 225 5.72 -7.87 13.51
CA GLN A 225 6.73 -7.42 14.46
C GLN A 225 7.28 -8.60 15.27
N ASP A 226 6.40 -9.48 15.75
CA ASP A 226 6.80 -10.70 16.44
C ASP A 226 7.66 -11.60 15.56
N GLN A 227 7.32 -11.73 14.28
CA GLN A 227 8.13 -12.48 13.32
C GLN A 227 9.50 -11.85 13.09
N LEU A 228 9.59 -10.53 13.00
CA LEU A 228 10.85 -9.81 12.88
C LEU A 228 11.70 -9.99 14.14
N ASN A 229 11.14 -9.80 15.33
CA ASN A 229 11.82 -10.01 16.60
C ASN A 229 12.34 -11.45 16.71
N GLN A 230 11.50 -12.44 16.39
CA GLN A 230 11.93 -13.85 16.35
C GLN A 230 13.00 -14.13 15.29
N ALA A 231 12.99 -13.43 14.16
CA ALA A 231 14.01 -13.57 13.12
C ALA A 231 15.33 -12.93 13.55
N ILE A 232 15.29 -11.77 14.21
CA ILE A 232 16.45 -11.09 14.81
C ILE A 232 17.05 -11.97 15.91
N ASP A 233 16.23 -12.50 16.82
CA ASP A 233 16.67 -13.40 17.89
C ASP A 233 17.34 -14.68 17.37
N LYS A 234 16.86 -15.20 16.23
CA LYS A 234 17.44 -16.39 15.57
C LYS A 234 18.67 -16.06 14.73
N ALA A 235 18.79 -14.84 14.24
CA ALA A 235 19.94 -14.36 13.46
C ALA A 235 21.07 -13.85 14.35
N ALA A 236 20.77 -13.45 15.59
CA ALA A 236 21.76 -13.16 16.61
C ALA A 236 22.52 -14.45 16.95
N TYR A 237 23.77 -14.53 16.48
CA TYR A 237 24.66 -15.68 16.72
C TYR A 237 25.07 -15.79 18.20
N GLU A 238 24.96 -14.68 18.94
CA GLU A 238 25.29 -14.57 20.35
C GLU A 238 24.10 -13.96 21.09
N LYS A 239 23.35 -14.81 21.79
CA LYS A 239 22.26 -14.39 22.66
C LYS A 239 22.92 -13.86 23.95
N ASN A 240 22.92 -12.53 24.12
CA ASN A 240 23.65 -11.74 25.12
C ASN A 240 25.11 -11.43 24.75
N ASP A 241 25.30 -10.50 23.82
CA ASP A 241 26.59 -9.82 23.62
C ASP A 241 27.02 -9.17 24.95
N ASN A 242 28.33 -9.05 25.19
CA ASN A 242 28.88 -8.43 26.41
C ASN A 242 28.30 -7.03 26.64
N LEU A 243 27.93 -6.32 25.56
CA LEU A 243 27.29 -5.02 25.62
C LEU A 243 25.87 -5.07 26.20
N THR A 244 25.08 -6.10 25.89
CA THR A 244 23.73 -6.28 26.44
C THR A 244 23.79 -6.66 27.91
N ARG A 245 24.74 -7.52 28.30
CA ARG A 245 24.97 -7.88 29.72
C ARG A 245 25.41 -6.68 30.55
N HIS A 246 26.31 -5.86 30.02
CA HIS A 246 26.74 -4.62 30.69
C HIS A 246 25.60 -3.60 30.76
N HIS A 247 24.72 -3.55 29.75
CA HIS A 247 23.52 -2.71 29.80
C HIS A 247 22.55 -3.19 30.88
N ASP A 248 22.28 -4.49 30.95
CA ASP A 248 21.40 -5.10 31.96
C ASP A 248 21.98 -4.92 33.38
N GLU A 249 23.28 -5.12 33.59
CA GLU A 249 23.96 -4.85 34.87
C GLU A 249 23.86 -3.38 35.27
N VAL A 250 24.03 -2.44 34.32
CA VAL A 250 23.90 -1.00 34.59
C VAL A 250 22.45 -0.59 34.87
N VAL A 251 21.47 -1.21 34.21
CA VAL A 251 20.04 -0.98 34.45
C VAL A 251 19.61 -1.55 35.80
N GLU A 252 20.16 -2.70 36.20
CA GLU A 252 19.93 -3.33 37.50
C GLU A 252 20.60 -2.52 38.63
N GLU A 253 21.83 -2.00 38.42
CA GLU A 253 22.51 -1.12 39.39
C GLU A 253 21.83 0.25 39.53
N LYS A 254 21.31 0.83 38.45
CA LYS A 254 20.68 2.16 38.50
C LYS A 254 19.22 2.13 38.90
N GLY A 255 18.59 0.96 38.91
CA GLY A 255 17.17 0.76 39.18
C GLY A 255 16.27 1.37 38.10
N VAL A 256 15.14 0.72 37.82
CA VAL A 256 14.13 1.24 36.90
C VAL A 256 13.46 2.44 37.54
N LYS A 257 13.94 3.65 37.23
CA LYS A 257 13.25 4.88 37.62
C LYS A 257 11.99 5.02 36.77
N ASN A 258 10.84 4.88 37.42
CA ASN A 258 9.58 5.20 36.78
C ASN A 258 9.57 6.69 36.41
N ILE A 259 9.03 7.01 35.24
CA ILE A 259 9.01 8.36 34.64
C ILE A 259 8.34 9.38 35.57
N GLU A 260 7.56 8.92 36.55
CA GLU A 260 6.91 9.73 37.60
C GLU A 260 7.88 10.30 38.67
N GLU A 261 9.10 9.76 38.81
CA GLU A 261 10.11 10.25 39.77
C GLU A 261 11.11 11.25 39.15
N ILE A 262 11.01 11.52 37.85
CA ILE A 262 11.83 12.50 37.15
C ILE A 262 11.02 13.79 37.04
N HIS A 263 10.90 14.50 38.16
CA HIS A 263 10.35 15.85 38.22
C HIS A 263 11.46 16.89 38.25
#